data_AF-A0A7J6M437-F1
#
_entry.id   AF-A0A7J6M437-F1
#
_cell.length_a   1.000
_cell.length_b   1.000
_cell.length_c   1.000
_cell.angle_alpha   90.00
_cell.angle_beta   90.00
_cell.angle_gamma   90.00
#
_symmetry.space_group_name_H-M   'P 1'
#
loop_
_entity.id
_entity.type
_entity.pdbx_description
1 polymer ?
#
loop_
_entity_poly.entity_id
_entity_poly.type
_entity_poly.pdbx_seq_one_letter_code
_entity_poly.pdbx_strand_id
1 'polypeptide(L)'
;MRIATLFGIYTFAEATTRYDEKTVLSTMSNGMFIDVRTLPNHLREAGIPLDAQMMKMADFLDEATVKTLNNVRVQVVHTSPDSVTHEELCKYLDDVSRLLPHIDDIDCGPNEATESLWLDPELDVNDAGAWCQDHLKRMRMGEVWEMAKPYMRSDPVRVAVIDSAVDFSDPDLYPVRGTFYKKDGTPFYGTWNFVDDTHVLGNDTFHGTACAKALASKGNNTVGITGVAPNHVKLASLQSMQDLRGSWVATVEALDFASSRDGVSETGSPRRDATRRDSHVTLRRRLRDGVYETGSPRRPSHVTLRRSLRHVFM
;
A
#
# COMPACT_ATOMS: atom_id res chain seq x y z
N MET A 1 14.67 20.24 1.15
CA MET A 1 14.60 18.83 0.73
C MET A 1 13.24 18.29 1.17
N ARG A 2 12.41 17.76 0.26
CA ARG A 2 11.02 17.37 0.57
C ARG A 2 11.01 15.99 1.22
N ILE A 3 10.50 15.90 2.45
CA ILE A 3 10.22 14.65 3.15
C ILE A 3 8.81 14.23 2.73
N ALA A 4 8.70 13.18 1.91
CA ALA A 4 7.45 12.50 1.65
C ALA A 4 7.36 11.35 2.67
N THR A 5 6.51 11.52 3.67
CA THR A 5 6.10 10.42 4.54
C THR A 5 5.13 9.57 3.73
N LEU A 6 5.58 8.41 3.25
CA LEU A 6 4.70 7.42 2.62
C LEU A 6 3.89 6.74 3.73
N PHE A 7 2.57 6.90 3.67
CA PHE A 7 1.62 6.15 4.50
C PHE A 7 1.12 4.96 3.69
N GLY A 8 1.37 3.75 4.18
CA GLY A 8 0.82 2.51 3.62
C GLY A 8 -0.21 1.92 4.58
N ILE A 9 -1.42 1.65 4.09
CA ILE A 9 -2.41 0.82 4.78
C ILE A 9 -2.24 -0.60 4.22
N TYR A 10 -1.90 -1.57 5.07
CA TYR A 10 -1.79 -2.97 4.68
C TYR A 10 -3.00 -3.73 5.22
N THR A 11 -3.78 -4.31 4.31
CA THR A 11 -4.87 -5.24 4.63
C THR A 11 -4.51 -6.62 4.10
N PHE A 12 -4.46 -7.62 4.97
CA PHE A 12 -4.34 -9.02 4.58
C PHE A 12 -5.74 -9.56 4.26
N ALA A 13 -5.92 -10.07 3.05
CA ALA A 13 -7.08 -10.88 2.69
C ALA A 13 -6.59 -12.31 2.41
N GLU A 14 -7.29 -13.31 2.93
CA GLU A 14 -7.07 -14.71 2.56
C GLU A 14 -7.29 -14.86 1.04
N ALA A 15 -6.24 -15.28 0.32
CA ALA A 15 -6.33 -15.51 -1.12
C ALA A 15 -7.25 -16.71 -1.37
N THR A 16 -8.49 -16.45 -1.77
CA THR A 16 -9.36 -17.50 -2.29
C THR A 16 -8.77 -17.97 -3.62
N THR A 17 -8.46 -19.26 -3.74
CA THR A 17 -8.01 -19.95 -4.97
C THR A 17 -9.12 -20.02 -6.02
N ARG A 18 -9.69 -18.87 -6.40
CA ARG A 18 -10.58 -18.74 -7.56
C ARG A 18 -9.80 -18.10 -8.68
N TYR A 19 -9.50 -18.93 -9.68
CA TYR A 19 -9.28 -18.51 -11.05
C TYR A 19 -10.46 -17.61 -11.45
N ASP A 20 -10.22 -16.31 -11.58
CA ASP A 20 -11.26 -15.35 -11.95
C ASP A 20 -10.92 -14.86 -13.36
N GLU A 21 -11.93 -14.85 -14.22
CA GLU A 21 -11.92 -14.50 -15.64
C GLU A 21 -11.58 -13.01 -15.86
N LYS A 22 -10.38 -12.60 -15.45
CA LYS A 22 -9.95 -11.20 -15.43
C LYS A 22 -8.46 -11.08 -15.71
N THR A 23 -8.13 -10.06 -16.47
CA THR A 23 -6.76 -9.59 -16.71
C THR A 23 -6.61 -8.22 -16.06
N VAL A 24 -5.54 -8.03 -15.30
CA VAL A 24 -5.20 -6.76 -14.66
C VAL A 24 -4.09 -6.13 -15.47
N LEU A 25 -4.25 -4.86 -15.84
CA LEU A 25 -3.28 -4.16 -16.67
C LEU A 25 -3.14 -2.69 -16.34
N SER A 26 -1.96 -2.13 -16.62
CA SER A 26 -1.69 -0.70 -16.66
C SER A 26 -1.08 -0.37 -18.02
N THR A 27 -1.58 0.68 -18.67
CA THR A 27 -1.11 1.13 -19.98
C THR A 27 -0.87 2.63 -19.90
N MET A 28 0.37 3.05 -20.16
CA MET A 28 0.78 4.44 -20.12
C MET A 28 1.31 4.90 -21.47
N SER A 29 1.18 6.20 -21.74
CA SER A 29 1.85 6.88 -22.84
C SER A 29 2.45 8.19 -22.36
N ASN A 30 3.76 8.33 -22.46
CA ASN A 30 4.48 9.51 -21.98
C ASN A 30 4.08 9.88 -20.53
N GLY A 31 3.90 8.87 -19.68
CA GLY A 31 3.47 9.04 -18.28
C GLY A 31 1.99 9.37 -18.07
N MET A 32 1.16 9.36 -19.12
CA MET A 32 -0.29 9.51 -19.04
C MET A 32 -0.98 8.15 -19.12
N PHE A 33 -1.93 7.91 -18.21
CA PHE A 33 -2.71 6.68 -18.18
C PHE A 33 -3.67 6.63 -19.37
N ILE A 34 -3.63 5.53 -20.12
CA ILE A 34 -4.44 5.27 -21.30
C ILE A 34 -5.49 4.21 -20.99
N ASP A 35 -6.70 4.41 -21.50
CA ASP A 35 -7.75 3.39 -21.50
C ASP A 35 -7.47 2.37 -22.61
N VAL A 36 -7.47 1.08 -22.27
CA VAL A 36 -7.05 0.01 -23.20
C VAL A 36 -7.93 -0.04 -24.44
N ARG A 37 -9.19 0.37 -24.32
CA ARG A 37 -10.17 0.40 -25.42
C ARG A 37 -9.83 1.44 -26.49
N THR A 38 -8.95 2.38 -26.19
CA THR A 38 -8.54 3.42 -27.15
C THR A 38 -7.36 3.00 -28.04
N LEU A 39 -6.64 1.93 -27.67
CA LEU A 39 -5.44 1.47 -28.38
C LEU A 39 -5.70 1.10 -29.85
N PRO A 40 -6.81 0.42 -30.22
CA PRO A 40 -7.12 0.19 -31.63
C PRO A 40 -7.22 1.48 -32.44
N ASN A 41 -7.74 2.57 -31.85
CA ASN A 41 -7.82 3.86 -32.54
C ASN A 41 -6.46 4.53 -32.66
N HIS A 42 -5.61 4.45 -31.64
CA HIS A 42 -4.24 4.98 -31.74
C HIS A 42 -3.43 4.30 -32.85
N LEU A 43 -3.59 2.98 -33.03
CA LEU A 43 -2.95 2.25 -34.14
C LEU A 43 -3.45 2.78 -35.50
N ARG A 44 -4.77 2.95 -35.65
CA ARG A 44 -5.38 3.48 -36.88
C ARG A 44 -4.93 4.91 -37.17
N GLU A 45 -4.88 5.78 -36.15
CA GLU A 45 -4.42 7.16 -36.25
C GLU A 45 -2.94 7.25 -36.63
N ALA A 46 -2.12 6.29 -36.20
CA ALA A 46 -0.73 6.15 -36.60
C ALA A 46 -0.55 5.56 -38.01
N GLY A 47 -1.62 5.21 -38.72
CA GLY A 47 -1.58 4.61 -40.05
C GLY A 47 -1.10 3.16 -40.06
N ILE A 48 -1.17 2.47 -38.91
CA ILE A 48 -0.75 1.08 -38.75
C ILE A 48 -1.92 0.17 -39.12
N PRO A 49 -1.79 -0.68 -40.16
CA PRO A 49 -2.86 -1.59 -40.55
C PRO A 49 -3.05 -2.67 -39.47
N LEU A 50 -4.30 -2.92 -39.09
CA LEU A 50 -4.64 -3.99 -38.15
C LEU A 50 -4.66 -5.32 -38.89
N ASP A 51 -3.86 -6.28 -38.44
CA ASP A 51 -3.98 -7.66 -38.89
C ASP A 51 -5.22 -8.36 -38.29
N ALA A 52 -5.43 -9.62 -38.65
CA ALA A 52 -6.58 -10.38 -38.17
C ALA A 52 -6.64 -10.52 -36.64
N GLN A 53 -5.50 -10.63 -35.96
CA GLN A 53 -5.46 -10.73 -34.50
C GLN A 53 -5.75 -9.39 -33.84
N MET A 54 -5.20 -8.30 -34.38
CA MET A 54 -5.48 -6.95 -33.89
C MET A 54 -6.94 -6.54 -34.13
N MET A 55 -7.55 -6.98 -35.24
CA MET A 55 -8.98 -6.79 -35.49
C MET A 55 -9.82 -7.57 -34.47
N LYS A 56 -9.52 -8.87 -34.23
CA LYS A 56 -10.18 -9.65 -33.16
C LYS A 56 -10.09 -8.93 -31.81
N MET A 57 -8.93 -8.37 -31.47
CA MET A 57 -8.75 -7.65 -30.21
C MET A 57 -9.51 -6.33 -30.16
N ALA A 58 -9.55 -5.58 -31.27
CA ALA A 58 -10.33 -4.35 -31.35
C ALA A 58 -11.83 -4.64 -31.11
N ASP A 59 -12.36 -5.67 -31.78
CA ASP A 59 -13.76 -6.09 -31.62
C ASP A 59 -14.04 -6.54 -30.17
N PHE A 60 -13.12 -7.30 -29.57
CA PHE A 60 -13.22 -7.68 -28.16
C PHE A 60 -13.24 -6.47 -27.23
N LEU A 61 -12.31 -5.52 -27.39
CA LEU A 61 -12.19 -4.35 -26.51
C LEU A 61 -13.38 -3.39 -26.62
N ASP A 62 -14.06 -3.36 -27.76
CA ASP A 62 -15.29 -2.57 -27.93
C ASP A 62 -16.45 -3.09 -27.07
N GLU A 63 -16.51 -4.41 -26.83
CA GLU A 63 -17.58 -5.05 -26.04
C GLU A 63 -17.15 -5.45 -24.62
N ALA A 64 -15.85 -5.50 -24.35
CA ALA A 64 -15.31 -5.99 -23.09
C ALA A 64 -15.79 -5.17 -21.90
N THR A 65 -16.10 -5.88 -20.80
CA THR A 65 -16.31 -5.22 -19.51
C THR A 65 -14.97 -4.78 -18.95
N VAL A 66 -14.71 -3.47 -18.99
CA VAL A 66 -13.48 -2.85 -18.45
C VAL A 66 -13.82 -2.00 -17.23
N LYS A 67 -13.18 -2.31 -16.09
CA LYS A 67 -13.23 -1.50 -14.88
C LYS A 67 -11.96 -0.67 -14.76
N THR A 68 -12.09 0.64 -14.85
CA THR A 68 -10.97 1.59 -14.71
C THR A 68 -10.81 2.07 -13.27
N LEU A 69 -9.64 1.82 -12.67
CA LEU A 69 -9.24 2.25 -11.33
C LEU A 69 -8.31 3.46 -11.41
N ASN A 70 -8.87 4.65 -11.68
CA ASN A 70 -8.11 5.85 -12.03
C ASN A 70 -7.01 6.26 -11.02
N ASN A 71 -7.23 6.07 -9.71
CA ASN A 71 -6.26 6.52 -8.71
C ASN A 71 -4.98 5.69 -8.67
N VAL A 72 -5.10 4.41 -9.02
CA VAL A 72 -3.97 3.47 -9.08
C VAL A 72 -3.50 3.22 -10.51
N ARG A 73 -4.15 3.85 -11.51
CA ARG A 73 -3.81 3.73 -12.93
C ARG A 73 -3.81 2.28 -13.41
N VAL A 74 -4.84 1.54 -13.04
CA VAL A 74 -5.02 0.12 -13.40
C VAL A 74 -6.38 -0.06 -14.06
N GLN A 75 -6.48 -0.98 -15.01
CA GLN A 75 -7.72 -1.48 -15.59
C GLN A 75 -7.85 -2.97 -15.32
N VAL A 76 -9.08 -3.40 -15.05
CA VAL A 76 -9.42 -4.82 -14.96
C VAL A 76 -10.34 -5.14 -16.12
N VAL A 77 -9.86 -5.98 -17.02
CA VAL A 77 -10.57 -6.43 -18.22
C VAL A 77 -11.10 -7.83 -17.97
N HIS A 78 -12.40 -8.06 -18.19
CA HIS A 78 -12.95 -9.41 -18.11
C HIS A 78 -12.51 -10.23 -19.32
N THR A 79 -11.75 -11.29 -19.09
CA THR A 79 -11.15 -12.16 -20.11
C THR A 79 -11.53 -13.61 -19.83
N SER A 80 -11.81 -14.40 -20.86
CA SER A 80 -12.28 -15.79 -20.69
C SER A 80 -11.75 -16.68 -21.82
N PRO A 81 -11.51 -17.99 -21.57
CA PRO A 81 -11.14 -18.95 -22.61
C PRO A 81 -12.08 -18.99 -23.82
N ASP A 82 -13.36 -18.64 -23.62
CA ASP A 82 -14.38 -18.64 -24.68
C ASP A 82 -14.38 -17.37 -25.56
N SER A 83 -13.53 -16.37 -25.23
CA SER A 83 -13.46 -15.08 -25.95
C SER A 83 -12.02 -14.69 -26.28
N VAL A 84 -11.43 -13.86 -25.42
CA VAL A 84 -10.01 -13.47 -25.44
C VAL A 84 -9.40 -13.88 -24.11
N THR A 85 -8.32 -14.66 -24.18
CA THR A 85 -7.55 -15.07 -23.00
C THR A 85 -6.66 -13.93 -22.50
N HIS A 86 -6.20 -14.03 -21.25
CA HIS A 86 -5.22 -13.06 -20.72
C HIS A 86 -3.92 -13.06 -21.54
N GLU A 87 -3.46 -14.23 -22.03
CA GLU A 87 -2.26 -14.35 -22.84
C GLU A 87 -2.41 -13.61 -24.17
N GLU A 88 -3.57 -13.76 -24.84
CA GLU A 88 -3.89 -13.06 -26.08
C GLU A 88 -3.94 -11.53 -25.86
N LEU A 89 -4.56 -11.07 -24.76
CA LEU A 89 -4.63 -9.64 -24.43
C LEU A 89 -3.25 -9.07 -24.10
N CYS A 90 -2.47 -9.71 -23.22
CA CYS A 90 -1.15 -9.22 -22.87
C CYS A 90 -0.19 -9.25 -24.07
N LYS A 91 -0.29 -10.26 -24.94
CA LYS A 91 0.47 -10.30 -26.19
C LYS A 91 0.11 -9.14 -27.12
N TYR A 92 -1.18 -8.84 -27.28
CA TYR A 92 -1.61 -7.68 -28.07
C TYR A 92 -1.01 -6.37 -27.53
N LEU A 93 -0.97 -6.19 -26.21
CA LEU A 93 -0.40 -4.99 -25.61
C LEU A 93 1.11 -4.89 -25.85
N ASP A 94 1.85 -6.00 -25.75
CA ASP A 94 3.26 -6.05 -26.11
C ASP A 94 3.47 -5.68 -27.59
N ASP A 95 2.66 -6.24 -28.50
CA ASP A 95 2.71 -5.91 -29.92
C ASP A 95 2.38 -4.42 -30.18
N VAL A 96 1.40 -3.85 -29.47
CA VAL A 96 1.06 -2.41 -29.52
C VAL A 96 2.24 -1.54 -29.06
N SER A 97 2.91 -1.89 -27.96
CA SER A 97 4.06 -1.10 -27.45
C SER A 97 5.21 -1.01 -28.46
N ARG A 98 5.44 -2.10 -29.21
CA ARG A 98 6.46 -2.15 -30.26
C ARG A 98 6.10 -1.30 -31.48
N LEU A 99 4.82 -1.18 -31.76
CA LEU A 99 4.28 -0.43 -32.91
C LEU A 99 4.05 1.05 -32.60
N LEU A 100 3.76 1.38 -31.35
CA LEU A 100 3.52 2.74 -30.86
C LEU A 100 4.51 3.04 -29.74
N PRO A 101 5.75 3.50 -30.06
CA PRO A 101 6.82 3.68 -29.07
C PRO A 101 6.51 4.72 -27.97
N HIS A 102 5.48 5.54 -28.17
CA HIS A 102 5.01 6.47 -27.16
C HIS A 102 4.17 5.79 -26.06
N ILE A 103 3.72 4.56 -26.28
CA ILE A 103 3.14 3.67 -25.27
C ILE A 103 4.31 2.91 -24.65
N ASP A 104 4.83 3.44 -23.56
CA ASP A 104 6.17 3.16 -23.05
C ASP A 104 6.20 2.35 -21.75
N ASP A 105 5.03 2.17 -21.11
CA ASP A 105 4.91 1.41 -19.87
C ASP A 105 3.60 0.62 -19.89
N ILE A 106 3.76 -0.69 -20.06
CA ILE A 106 2.67 -1.67 -20.06
C ILE A 106 3.00 -2.73 -19.01
N ASP A 107 2.10 -2.86 -18.06
CA ASP A 107 2.06 -3.99 -17.13
C ASP A 107 0.77 -4.76 -17.40
N CYS A 108 0.85 -6.08 -17.57
CA CYS A 108 -0.29 -6.93 -17.88
C CYS A 108 -0.09 -8.31 -17.28
N GLY A 109 -1.07 -8.75 -16.50
CA GLY A 109 -1.01 -10.06 -15.86
C GLY A 109 -2.40 -10.66 -15.63
N PRO A 110 -2.47 -12.00 -15.49
CA PRO A 110 -3.70 -12.65 -15.09
C PRO A 110 -4.11 -12.17 -13.70
N ASN A 111 -5.42 -12.19 -13.40
CA ASN A 111 -5.92 -12.04 -12.03
C ASN A 111 -5.74 -13.35 -11.24
N GLU A 112 -4.49 -13.82 -11.19
CA GLU A 112 -4.09 -15.04 -10.51
C GLU A 112 -3.09 -14.71 -9.42
N ALA A 113 -3.27 -15.30 -8.24
CA ALA A 113 -2.12 -15.68 -7.45
C ALA A 113 -1.54 -16.91 -8.15
N THR A 114 -0.51 -16.72 -8.98
CA THR A 114 0.14 -17.79 -9.74
C THR A 114 0.31 -19.03 -8.85
N GLU A 115 -0.02 -20.22 -9.41
CA GLU A 115 0.42 -21.49 -8.86
C GLU A 115 1.90 -21.38 -8.49
N SER A 116 2.30 -22.02 -7.39
CA SER A 116 3.68 -22.05 -6.96
C SER A 116 4.54 -22.65 -8.09
N LEU A 117 5.17 -21.80 -8.90
CA LEU A 117 6.43 -22.18 -9.48
C LEU A 117 7.30 -22.56 -8.29
N TRP A 118 7.75 -23.81 -8.22
CA TRP A 118 8.75 -24.31 -7.27
C TRP A 118 10.12 -23.67 -7.51
N LEU A 119 10.15 -22.37 -7.80
CA LEU A 119 11.26 -21.53 -7.45
C LEU A 119 11.14 -21.37 -5.95
N ASP A 120 11.98 -22.11 -5.21
CA ASP A 120 12.25 -21.86 -3.80
C ASP A 120 13.51 -20.98 -3.74
N PRO A 121 13.46 -19.68 -4.14
CA PRO A 121 14.58 -18.81 -3.85
C PRO A 121 14.66 -18.72 -2.33
N GLU A 122 15.76 -19.19 -1.77
CA GLU A 122 16.06 -18.94 -0.37
C GLU A 122 15.98 -17.43 -0.12
N LEU A 123 15.38 -17.02 0.99
CA LEU A 123 15.29 -15.61 1.36
C LEU A 123 16.65 -15.01 1.73
N ASP A 124 17.71 -15.82 1.75
CA ASP A 124 19.07 -15.49 2.22
C ASP A 124 19.05 -14.80 3.58
N VAL A 125 18.22 -15.35 4.47
CA VAL A 125 18.15 -14.96 5.89
C VAL A 125 18.24 -16.17 6.79
N ASN A 126 18.82 -15.99 7.98
CA ASN A 126 19.05 -17.07 8.94
C ASN A 126 17.90 -17.30 9.95
N ASP A 127 16.76 -16.63 9.76
CA ASP A 127 15.62 -16.69 10.67
C ASP A 127 14.95 -18.07 10.66
N ALA A 128 14.68 -18.65 11.83
CA ALA A 128 14.29 -20.06 11.98
C ALA A 128 12.97 -20.44 11.25
N GLY A 129 12.09 -19.47 11.03
CA GLY A 129 10.81 -19.60 10.33
C GLY A 129 10.82 -19.07 8.90
N ALA A 130 11.96 -18.65 8.36
CA ALA A 130 12.05 -18.14 6.98
C ALA A 130 11.53 -19.16 5.95
N TRP A 131 11.71 -20.45 6.23
CA TRP A 131 11.28 -21.55 5.35
C TRP A 131 9.77 -21.57 5.06
N CYS A 132 8.92 -21.08 5.98
CA CYS A 132 7.46 -21.07 5.80
C CYS A 132 6.90 -19.77 5.20
N GLN A 133 7.76 -18.82 4.83
CA GLN A 133 7.36 -17.51 4.32
C GLN A 133 7.26 -17.47 2.79
N ASP A 134 6.43 -18.35 2.22
CA ASP A 134 6.26 -18.48 0.76
C ASP A 134 5.88 -17.17 0.07
N HIS A 135 5.14 -16.29 0.76
CA HIS A 135 4.80 -14.97 0.24
C HIS A 135 6.04 -14.11 -0.06
N LEU A 136 7.05 -14.12 0.80
CA LEU A 136 8.30 -13.38 0.57
C LEU A 136 9.12 -14.02 -0.56
N LYS A 137 9.12 -15.35 -0.64
CA LYS A 137 9.79 -16.10 -1.72
C LYS A 137 9.18 -15.78 -3.08
N ARG A 138 7.84 -15.76 -3.18
CA ARG A 138 7.09 -15.38 -4.38
C ARG A 138 7.36 -13.95 -4.83
N MET A 139 7.51 -13.03 -3.87
CA MET A 139 7.92 -11.64 -4.14
C MET A 139 9.42 -11.48 -4.43
N ARG A 140 10.20 -12.58 -4.38
CA ARG A 140 11.66 -12.60 -4.52
C ARG A 140 12.35 -11.61 -3.58
N MET A 141 11.86 -11.51 -2.34
CA MET A 141 12.29 -10.47 -1.42
C MET A 141 13.77 -10.52 -1.07
N GLY A 142 14.40 -11.71 -1.07
CA GLY A 142 15.86 -11.83 -0.91
C GLY A 142 16.61 -10.97 -1.93
N GLU A 143 16.27 -11.10 -3.21
CA GLU A 143 16.86 -10.30 -4.29
C GLU A 143 16.50 -8.81 -4.18
N VAL A 144 15.25 -8.49 -3.83
CA VAL A 144 14.81 -7.11 -3.62
C VAL A 144 15.62 -6.44 -2.50
N TRP A 145 15.88 -7.14 -1.39
CA TRP A 145 16.69 -6.61 -0.30
C TRP A 145 18.13 -6.36 -0.75
N GLU A 146 18.76 -7.31 -1.45
CA GLU A 146 20.10 -7.11 -2.00
C GLU A 146 20.17 -5.91 -2.94
N MET A 147 19.20 -5.79 -3.86
CA MET A 147 19.10 -4.65 -4.78
C MET A 147 18.85 -3.32 -4.07
N ALA A 148 18.10 -3.33 -2.96
CA ALA A 148 17.75 -2.13 -2.22
C ALA A 148 18.88 -1.62 -1.32
N LYS A 149 19.80 -2.49 -0.87
CA LYS A 149 20.90 -2.13 0.05
C LYS A 149 21.64 -0.82 -0.30
N PRO A 150 22.04 -0.55 -1.56
CA PRO A 150 22.74 0.69 -1.90
C PRO A 150 21.89 1.96 -1.77
N TYR A 151 20.56 1.82 -1.78
CA TYR A 151 19.59 2.92 -1.76
C TYR A 151 18.95 3.12 -0.39
N MET A 152 19.15 2.18 0.53
CA MET A 152 18.68 2.29 1.90
C MET A 152 19.38 3.45 2.60
N ARG A 153 18.58 4.43 3.05
CA ARG A 153 19.06 5.57 3.80
C ARG A 153 19.42 5.16 5.23
N SER A 154 20.27 5.94 5.88
CA SER A 154 20.58 5.77 7.31
C SER A 154 19.36 5.92 8.21
N ASP A 155 18.38 6.71 7.77
CA ASP A 155 17.17 6.98 8.54
C ASP A 155 16.11 5.91 8.25
N PRO A 156 15.64 5.17 9.27
CA PRO A 156 14.63 4.14 9.08
C PRO A 156 13.29 4.77 8.70
N VAL A 157 12.53 4.05 7.86
CA VAL A 157 11.13 4.39 7.60
C VAL A 157 10.35 4.14 8.88
N ARG A 158 9.48 5.07 9.25
CA ARG A 158 8.66 4.91 10.43
C ARG A 158 7.24 4.56 10.01
N VAL A 159 6.68 3.54 10.64
CA VAL A 159 5.35 3.01 10.27
C VAL A 159 4.50 2.87 11.52
N ALA A 160 3.26 3.33 11.45
CA ALA A 160 2.27 3.12 12.50
C ALA A 160 1.38 1.93 12.12
N VAL A 161 1.24 0.99 13.06
CA VAL A 161 0.31 -0.15 12.98
C VAL A 161 -0.93 0.23 13.78
N ILE A 162 -2.01 0.56 13.09
CA ILE A 162 -3.33 0.86 13.67
C ILE A 162 -4.13 -0.43 13.71
N ASP A 163 -4.14 -1.12 14.86
CA ASP A 163 -4.68 -2.48 14.97
C ASP A 163 -5.03 -2.84 16.45
N SER A 164 -4.96 -4.12 16.85
CA SER A 164 -5.21 -4.61 18.22
C SER A 164 -4.02 -4.45 19.17
N ALA A 165 -3.11 -3.54 18.83
CA ALA A 165 -1.76 -3.40 19.40
C ALA A 165 -0.71 -4.39 18.88
N VAL A 166 0.55 -4.10 19.19
CA VAL A 166 1.73 -4.89 18.83
C VAL A 166 2.45 -5.27 20.12
N ASP A 167 2.69 -6.56 20.32
CA ASP A 167 3.51 -7.05 21.42
C ASP A 167 5.00 -6.88 21.09
N PHE A 168 5.61 -5.83 21.64
CA PHE A 168 7.05 -5.60 21.52
C PHE A 168 7.90 -6.41 22.51
N SER A 169 7.31 -7.35 23.27
CA SER A 169 8.09 -8.39 23.97
C SER A 169 8.53 -9.50 23.02
N ASP A 170 7.93 -9.61 21.83
CA ASP A 170 8.36 -10.52 20.77
C ASP A 170 9.79 -10.15 20.32
N PRO A 171 10.74 -11.11 20.32
CA PRO A 171 12.14 -10.85 19.98
C PRO A 171 12.37 -10.40 18.52
N ASP A 172 11.44 -10.70 17.60
CA ASP A 172 11.50 -10.19 16.22
C ASP A 172 11.11 -8.72 16.13
N LEU A 173 10.25 -8.25 17.05
CA LEU A 173 9.65 -6.91 16.98
C LEU A 173 10.31 -5.92 17.94
N TYR A 174 10.84 -6.38 19.08
CA TYR A 174 11.54 -5.54 20.04
C TYR A 174 12.60 -4.62 19.38
N PRO A 175 13.47 -5.10 18.46
CA PRO A 175 14.51 -4.27 17.85
C PRO A 175 13.96 -3.17 16.92
N VAL A 176 12.76 -3.35 16.38
CA VAL A 176 12.12 -2.40 15.46
C VAL A 176 11.11 -1.49 16.16
N ARG A 177 10.93 -1.61 17.48
CA ARG A 177 10.15 -0.64 18.27
C ARG A 177 10.74 0.77 18.10
N GLY A 178 9.90 1.71 17.68
CA GLY A 178 10.27 3.12 17.58
C GLY A 178 10.03 3.88 18.89
N THR A 179 10.69 5.03 19.03
CA THR A 179 10.32 6.06 20.00
C THR A 179 9.71 7.21 19.24
N PHE A 180 8.56 7.67 19.69
CA PHE A 180 7.75 8.66 19.01
C PHE A 180 7.29 9.70 20.04
N TYR A 181 6.77 10.83 19.56
CA TYR A 181 6.46 11.96 20.42
C TYR A 181 5.05 12.46 20.16
N LYS A 182 4.34 12.82 21.24
CA LYS A 182 3.09 13.59 21.14
C LYS A 182 3.38 15.03 20.74
N LYS A 183 2.33 15.78 20.37
CA LYS A 183 2.42 17.22 20.04
C LYS A 183 3.02 18.07 21.16
N ASP A 184 2.86 17.65 22.41
CA ASP A 184 3.42 18.32 23.59
C ASP A 184 4.88 17.93 23.89
N GLY A 185 5.50 17.10 23.04
CA GLY A 185 6.87 16.61 23.21
C GLY A 185 7.01 15.42 24.16
N THR A 186 5.90 14.89 24.70
CA THR A 186 5.94 13.70 25.56
C THR A 186 6.32 12.47 24.72
N PRO A 187 7.41 11.76 25.06
CA PRO A 187 7.74 10.52 24.38
C PRO A 187 6.71 9.45 24.69
N PHE A 188 6.35 8.67 23.69
CA PHE A 188 5.73 7.36 23.88
C PHE A 188 6.59 6.32 23.18
N TYR A 189 6.88 5.24 23.91
CA TYR A 189 7.78 4.19 23.45
C TYR A 189 7.02 3.27 22.51
N GLY A 190 6.63 3.76 21.34
CA GLY A 190 6.04 2.94 20.28
C GLY A 190 4.70 2.30 20.63
N THR A 191 4.02 2.66 21.73
CA THR A 191 2.70 2.12 22.08
C THR A 191 1.76 3.21 22.60
N TRP A 192 0.53 3.25 22.06
CA TRP A 192 -0.58 4.03 22.58
C TRP A 192 -1.90 3.30 22.32
N ASN A 193 -2.78 3.27 23.32
CA ASN A 193 -4.11 2.68 23.26
C ASN A 193 -5.16 3.79 23.24
N PHE A 194 -5.82 3.95 22.09
CA PHE A 194 -6.91 4.91 21.85
C PHE A 194 -8.28 4.40 22.31
N VAL A 195 -8.39 3.13 22.70
CA VAL A 195 -9.64 2.62 23.30
C VAL A 195 -9.81 3.16 24.73
N ASP A 196 -8.70 3.24 25.47
CA ASP A 196 -8.69 3.62 26.90
C ASP A 196 -7.84 4.87 27.23
N ASP A 197 -7.23 5.50 26.21
CA ASP A 197 -6.32 6.64 26.34
C ASP A 197 -5.11 6.42 27.27
N THR A 198 -4.42 5.29 27.07
CA THR A 198 -3.32 4.84 27.94
C THR A 198 -2.14 4.25 27.16
N HIS A 199 -0.98 4.13 27.81
CA HIS A 199 0.18 3.38 27.29
C HIS A 199 0.06 1.86 27.49
N VAL A 200 -0.92 1.42 28.27
CA VAL A 200 -1.21 0.02 28.56
C VAL A 200 -1.97 -0.57 27.40
N LEU A 201 -1.39 -1.60 26.79
CA LEU A 201 -2.03 -2.37 25.72
C LEU A 201 -3.10 -3.29 26.32
N GLY A 202 -4.16 -3.52 25.55
CA GLY A 202 -5.13 -4.57 25.87
C GLY A 202 -4.52 -5.98 25.77
N ASN A 203 -5.25 -6.98 26.27
CA ASN A 203 -4.76 -8.37 26.32
C ASN A 203 -4.76 -9.09 24.96
N ASP A 204 -5.47 -8.57 23.95
CA ASP A 204 -5.60 -9.17 22.62
C ASP A 204 -4.69 -8.49 21.59
N THR A 205 -3.39 -8.79 21.62
CA THR A 205 -2.39 -8.18 20.72
C THR A 205 -2.06 -9.05 19.51
N PHE A 206 -2.67 -10.23 19.36
CA PHE A 206 -2.25 -11.24 18.39
C PHE A 206 -2.35 -10.74 16.94
N HIS A 207 -3.49 -10.15 16.55
CA HIS A 207 -3.72 -9.70 15.17
C HIS A 207 -2.74 -8.58 14.77
N GLY A 208 -2.58 -7.56 15.61
CA GLY A 208 -1.67 -6.46 15.33
C GLY A 208 -0.20 -6.88 15.38
N THR A 209 0.15 -7.83 16.25
CA THR A 209 1.48 -8.45 16.28
C THR A 209 1.74 -9.21 14.98
N ALA A 210 0.81 -10.03 14.50
CA ALA A 210 0.97 -10.75 13.23
C ALA A 210 1.17 -9.80 12.03
N CYS A 211 0.37 -8.72 11.97
CA CYS A 211 0.52 -7.68 10.95
C CYS A 211 1.89 -6.99 11.03
N ALA A 212 2.35 -6.66 12.25
CA ALA A 212 3.66 -6.05 12.48
C ALA A 212 4.82 -6.98 12.10
N LYS A 213 4.71 -8.29 12.38
CA LYS A 213 5.74 -9.28 12.03
C LYS A 213 5.90 -9.41 10.52
N ALA A 214 4.78 -9.54 9.80
CA ALA A 214 4.81 -9.59 8.33
C ALA A 214 5.45 -8.33 7.72
N LEU A 215 5.22 -7.17 8.31
CA LEU A 215 5.80 -5.90 7.85
C LEU A 215 7.30 -5.78 8.15
N ALA A 216 7.71 -5.99 9.41
CA ALA A 216 8.99 -5.50 9.89
C ALA A 216 9.68 -6.38 10.94
N SER A 217 9.34 -7.67 11.06
CA SER A 217 10.18 -8.58 11.86
C SER A 217 11.66 -8.42 11.48
N LYS A 218 12.50 -8.33 12.51
CA LYS A 218 13.94 -8.21 12.37
C LYS A 218 14.50 -9.46 11.67
N GLY A 219 14.90 -9.31 10.40
CA GLY A 219 15.58 -10.39 9.69
C GLY A 219 17.04 -10.57 10.13
N ASN A 220 17.57 -11.75 9.87
CA ASN A 220 18.94 -12.17 10.21
C ASN A 220 19.24 -12.15 11.72
N ASN A 221 18.26 -12.48 12.56
CA ASN A 221 18.42 -12.53 14.02
C ASN A 221 18.32 -13.96 14.60
N THR A 222 18.28 -14.99 13.74
CA THR A 222 18.17 -16.42 14.07
C THR A 222 16.88 -16.88 14.74
N VAL A 223 15.90 -15.99 14.93
CA VAL A 223 14.63 -16.30 15.58
C VAL A 223 13.46 -15.99 14.66
N GLY A 224 12.31 -16.61 14.94
CA GLY A 224 11.04 -16.24 14.32
C GLY A 224 11.08 -16.14 12.79
N ILE A 225 10.59 -15.03 12.25
CA ILE A 225 10.43 -14.79 10.81
C ILE A 225 11.06 -13.47 10.39
N THR A 226 11.18 -13.20 9.09
CA THR A 226 11.62 -11.89 8.58
C THR A 226 10.45 -11.06 8.04
N GLY A 227 10.49 -9.73 8.18
CA GLY A 227 9.48 -8.84 7.61
C GLY A 227 9.74 -8.50 6.14
N VAL A 228 8.77 -7.88 5.46
CA VAL A 228 8.97 -7.30 4.10
C VAL A 228 10.05 -6.22 4.09
N ALA A 229 10.12 -5.39 5.13
CA ALA A 229 11.11 -4.33 5.28
C ALA A 229 11.99 -4.56 6.52
N PRO A 230 12.78 -5.64 6.54
CA PRO A 230 13.57 -5.99 7.70
C PRO A 230 14.66 -4.93 7.89
N ASN A 231 15.02 -4.65 9.15
CA ASN A 231 16.15 -3.81 9.54
C ASN A 231 16.04 -2.30 9.28
N HIS A 232 15.11 -1.83 8.46
CA HIS A 232 15.02 -0.41 8.04
C HIS A 232 13.70 0.26 8.40
N VAL A 233 12.95 -0.34 9.34
CA VAL A 233 11.68 0.19 9.84
C VAL A 233 11.73 0.43 11.35
N LYS A 234 11.00 1.48 11.80
CA LYS A 234 10.62 1.69 13.19
C LYS A 234 9.10 1.71 13.34
N LEU A 235 8.57 0.85 14.20
CA LEU A 235 7.14 0.65 14.38
C LEU A 235 6.59 1.42 15.58
N ALA A 236 5.47 2.11 15.35
CA ALA A 236 4.53 2.53 16.39
C ALA A 236 3.32 1.57 16.40
N SER A 237 2.86 1.21 17.58
CA SER A 237 1.62 0.49 17.82
C SER A 237 0.56 1.47 18.31
N LEU A 238 -0.48 1.63 17.51
CA LEU A 238 -1.61 2.50 17.81
C LEU A 238 -2.84 1.59 17.93
N GLN A 239 -3.17 1.21 19.15
CA GLN A 239 -4.29 0.31 19.39
C GLN A 239 -5.61 1.07 19.24
N SER A 240 -6.43 0.65 18.29
CA SER A 240 -7.79 1.18 18.07
C SER A 240 -8.89 0.13 18.24
N MET A 241 -8.50 -1.13 18.50
CA MET A 241 -9.41 -2.24 18.75
C MET A 241 -9.00 -3.12 19.93
N GLN A 242 -9.98 -3.78 20.53
CA GLN A 242 -9.85 -4.81 21.57
C GLN A 242 -10.83 -5.94 21.26
N ASP A 243 -10.44 -7.19 21.52
CA ASP A 243 -11.25 -8.39 21.26
C ASP A 243 -11.80 -8.43 19.81
N LEU A 244 -10.94 -8.06 18.85
CA LEU A 244 -11.27 -7.88 17.41
C LEU A 244 -12.42 -6.89 17.12
N ARG A 245 -12.70 -5.97 18.04
CA ARG A 245 -13.74 -4.93 17.91
C ARG A 245 -13.11 -3.54 18.01
N GLY A 246 -13.21 -2.77 16.93
CA GLY A 246 -12.71 -1.41 16.85
C GLY A 246 -13.77 -0.34 17.07
N SER A 247 -13.36 0.79 17.61
CA SER A 247 -14.14 2.03 17.61
C SER A 247 -13.73 2.90 16.42
N TRP A 248 -14.70 3.40 15.64
CA TRP A 248 -14.41 4.36 14.57
C TRP A 248 -13.73 5.62 15.11
N VAL A 249 -14.08 6.06 16.32
CA VAL A 249 -13.46 7.22 16.97
C VAL A 249 -11.98 6.92 17.24
N ALA A 250 -11.68 5.80 17.89
CA ALA A 250 -10.31 5.40 18.20
C ALA A 250 -9.45 5.21 16.93
N THR A 251 -10.02 4.67 15.86
CA THR A 251 -9.33 4.51 14.57
C THR A 251 -9.05 5.85 13.91
N VAL A 252 -10.00 6.79 13.92
CA VAL A 252 -9.79 8.14 13.37
C VAL A 252 -8.78 8.93 14.20
N GLU A 253 -8.80 8.80 15.52
CA GLU A 253 -7.81 9.41 16.41
C GLU A 253 -6.41 8.83 16.19
N ALA A 254 -6.29 7.51 16.05
CA ALA A 254 -5.04 6.85 15.69
C ALA A 254 -4.52 7.32 14.32
N LEU A 255 -5.41 7.50 13.34
CA LEU A 255 -5.05 7.99 12.01
C LEU A 255 -4.59 9.46 12.04
N ASP A 256 -5.31 10.34 12.74
CA ASP A 256 -4.89 11.74 12.93
C ASP A 256 -3.52 11.80 13.63
N PHE A 257 -3.35 10.96 14.65
CA PHE A 257 -2.11 10.87 15.39
C PHE A 257 -0.94 10.42 14.49
N ALA A 258 -1.10 9.33 13.73
CA ALA A 258 -0.11 8.84 12.78
C ALA A 258 0.21 9.87 11.68
N SER A 259 -0.80 10.59 11.20
CA SER A 259 -0.70 11.55 10.10
C SER A 259 -0.12 12.91 10.53
N SER A 260 -0.19 13.22 11.83
CA SER A 260 0.36 14.46 12.35
C SER A 260 1.86 14.52 12.09
N ARG A 261 2.38 15.71 11.78
CA ARG A 261 3.82 15.97 11.56
C ARG A 261 4.71 15.58 12.75
N ASP A 262 4.12 15.11 13.86
CA ASP A 262 4.74 14.82 15.14
C ASP A 262 4.61 13.34 15.57
N GLY A 263 3.53 12.64 15.17
CA GLY A 263 3.32 11.22 15.51
C GLY A 263 4.38 10.27 14.95
N VAL A 264 5.19 10.78 14.02
CA VAL A 264 6.26 10.09 13.31
C VAL A 264 7.45 11.05 13.00
N SER A 265 7.81 11.97 13.90
CA SER A 265 8.83 13.02 13.65
C SER A 265 10.10 12.94 14.50
N GLU A 266 11.19 13.46 13.93
CA GLU A 266 12.56 13.44 14.47
C GLU A 266 12.71 14.31 15.73
N THR A 267 13.23 13.74 16.81
CA THR A 267 14.07 14.51 17.73
C THR A 267 15.36 13.76 18.06
N GLY A 268 16.19 13.55 17.04
CA GLY A 268 17.60 13.25 17.23
C GLY A 268 18.39 14.51 17.62
N SER A 269 18.22 14.97 18.87
CA SER A 269 19.14 15.81 19.67
C SER A 269 18.33 16.73 20.60
N PRO A 270 18.61 16.76 21.91
CA PRO A 270 18.01 17.76 22.78
C PRO A 270 18.57 19.13 22.39
N ARG A 271 17.79 19.92 21.63
CA ARG A 271 18.11 21.33 21.41
C ARG A 271 17.97 22.07 22.74
N ARG A 272 19.08 22.19 23.46
CA ARG A 272 19.34 23.34 24.33
C ARG A 272 19.26 24.59 23.44
N ASP A 273 18.13 25.28 23.48
CA ASP A 273 18.07 26.65 23.98
C ASP A 273 16.70 27.25 23.65
N ALA A 274 16.07 27.70 24.73
CA ALA A 274 14.98 28.64 24.68
C ALA A 274 15.45 29.96 24.03
N THR A 275 14.49 30.69 23.46
CA THR A 275 14.57 32.08 22.93
C THR A 275 14.82 32.26 21.42
N ARG A 276 13.74 32.21 20.63
CA ARG A 276 13.36 33.37 19.79
C ARG A 276 11.93 33.26 19.29
N ARG A 277 11.12 34.26 19.65
CA ARG A 277 9.89 34.63 18.96
C ARG A 277 10.24 35.12 17.56
N ASP A 278 9.51 34.66 16.55
CA ASP A 278 9.04 35.41 15.37
C ASP A 278 8.30 34.43 14.44
N SER A 279 6.97 34.41 14.43
CA SER A 279 6.04 35.29 13.69
C SER A 279 5.79 34.83 12.23
N HIS A 280 4.57 34.34 12.01
CA HIS A 280 3.81 34.21 10.76
C HIS A 280 4.55 34.21 9.40
N VAL A 281 4.57 33.04 8.73
CA VAL A 281 4.29 32.93 7.28
C VAL A 281 3.50 31.64 7.03
N THR A 282 2.20 31.78 6.86
CA THR A 282 1.31 30.76 6.30
C THR A 282 1.55 30.69 4.80
N LEU A 283 2.10 29.58 4.29
CA LEU A 283 2.02 29.27 2.86
C LEU A 283 1.35 27.91 2.65
N ARG A 284 0.12 28.00 2.15
CA ARG A 284 -0.75 26.90 1.69
C ARG A 284 0.02 25.92 0.79
N ARG A 285 -0.14 24.62 1.04
CA ARG A 285 0.00 23.60 -0.01
C ARG A 285 -1.09 22.55 0.14
N ARG A 286 -1.90 22.45 -0.91
CA ARG A 286 -3.04 21.55 -1.06
C ARG A 286 -2.59 20.11 -0.81
N LEU A 287 -3.21 19.44 0.16
CA LEU A 287 -3.24 17.98 0.22
C LEU A 287 -4.21 17.52 -0.87
N ARG A 288 -3.69 16.78 -1.83
CA ARG A 288 -4.46 16.01 -2.80
C ARG A 288 -4.02 14.58 -2.58
N ASP A 289 -4.43 13.97 -1.47
CA ASP A 289 -4.21 12.57 -1.20
C ASP A 289 -5.51 11.99 -0.66
N GLY A 290 -6.06 11.03 -1.42
CA GLY A 290 -7.33 10.39 -1.16
C GLY A 290 -7.21 9.40 -0.02
N VAL A 291 -8.10 9.53 0.96
CA VAL A 291 -8.40 8.48 1.93
C VAL A 291 -9.53 7.65 1.31
N TYR A 292 -9.27 6.36 1.03
CA TYR A 292 -10.31 5.43 0.56
C TYR A 292 -10.86 4.65 1.76
N GLU A 293 -12.15 4.83 2.02
CA GLU A 293 -12.93 4.13 3.02
C GLU A 293 -13.64 2.94 2.34
N THR A 294 -13.40 1.70 2.80
CA THR A 294 -14.15 0.52 2.34
C THR A 294 -15.22 0.16 3.37
N GLY A 295 -16.41 0.76 3.24
CA GLY A 295 -17.61 0.36 3.97
C GLY A 295 -18.40 -0.71 3.22
N SER A 296 -18.65 -1.85 3.86
CA SER A 296 -19.58 -2.88 3.36
C SER A 296 -21.03 -2.37 3.44
N PRO A 297 -21.89 -2.60 2.42
CA PRO A 297 -23.19 -1.96 2.33
C PRO A 297 -24.21 -2.63 3.28
N ARG A 298 -24.65 -1.89 4.30
CA ARG A 298 -25.97 -2.13 4.91
C ARG A 298 -26.80 -0.85 4.90
N ARG A 299 -28.07 -1.04 4.55
CA ARG A 299 -29.07 -0.06 4.08
C ARG A 299 -29.21 1.21 4.94
N PRO A 300 -29.58 2.36 4.34
CA PRO A 300 -29.75 3.60 5.06
C PRO A 300 -31.10 3.64 5.80
N SER A 301 -31.06 3.84 7.11
CA SER A 301 -32.18 4.41 7.86
C SER A 301 -31.94 5.92 8.02
N HIS A 302 -32.94 6.67 7.60
CA HIS A 302 -33.00 8.12 7.60
C HIS A 302 -32.64 8.76 8.95
N VAL A 303 -31.66 9.66 8.95
CA VAL A 303 -31.66 10.82 9.85
C VAL A 303 -31.36 12.08 9.03
N THR A 304 -32.35 12.96 9.00
CA THR A 304 -32.33 14.26 8.33
C THR A 304 -31.57 15.26 9.21
N LEU A 305 -30.54 15.92 8.67
CA LEU A 305 -30.15 17.25 9.14
C LEU A 305 -29.99 18.19 7.94
N ARG A 306 -30.90 19.17 7.88
CA ARG A 306 -30.95 20.23 6.85
C ARG A 306 -30.13 21.43 7.29
N ARG A 307 -29.46 22.04 6.29
CA ARG A 307 -29.07 23.48 6.16
C ARG A 307 -28.01 23.97 7.15
N SER A 308 -27.11 24.90 6.84
CA SER A 308 -26.90 25.83 5.73
C SER A 308 -25.58 26.54 6.03
N LEU A 309 -24.73 26.83 5.03
CA LEU A 309 -24.31 28.22 4.74
C LEU A 309 -23.47 28.30 3.46
N ARG A 310 -23.89 29.27 2.65
CA ARG A 310 -23.42 29.66 1.33
C ARG A 310 -22.20 30.60 1.43
N HIS A 311 -21.35 30.52 0.41
CA HIS A 311 -20.64 31.62 -0.28
C HIS A 311 -19.70 32.51 0.55
N VAL A 312 -18.43 32.57 0.13
CA VAL A 312 -17.77 33.83 -0.24
C VAL A 312 -16.78 33.56 -1.40
N PHE A 313 -16.96 34.34 -2.47
CA PHE A 313 -16.16 34.45 -3.70
C PHE A 313 -14.80 35.12 -3.46
N MET A 314 -13.73 34.63 -4.11
CA MET A 314 -13.01 35.24 -5.25
C MET A 314 -11.75 34.43 -5.56
#